data_AF-A0A8R7PMG5-F1
#
_entry.id   AF-A0A8R7PMG5-F1
#
_cell.length_a   1.000
_cell.length_b   1.000
_cell.length_c   1.000
_cell.angle_alpha   90.00
_cell.angle_beta   90.00
_cell.angle_gamma   90.00
#
_symmetry.space_group_name_H-M   'P 1'
#
loop_
_entity.id
_entity.type
_entity.pdbx_description
1 polymer ?
#
loop_
_entity_poly.entity_id
_entity_poly.type
_entity_poly.pdbx_seq_one_letter_code
_entity_poly.pdbx_strand_id
1 'polypeptide(L)'
;ELDVVFPSASTGFNVLQTFWASDLLTARWIWGKASYKGFFSHTTNTFPNLQHLHLRSCPRLQFVVPLYGLSFPSLKTLHIIHCGDLVHVFELNMDYPEEVTTLSVRFPKLTAIHLHDLPKLQKICEVKMVAPALESIKIRGCWNLHR
;
A
#
# COMPACT_ATOMS: atom_id res chain seq x y z
N GLU A 1 -7.82 -17.87 -12.46
CA GLU A 1 -6.78 -16.86 -12.28
C GLU A 1 -6.92 -16.28 -10.88
N LEU A 2 -5.85 -16.23 -10.10
CA LEU A 2 -5.88 -15.59 -8.78
C LEU A 2 -5.70 -14.09 -8.99
N ASP A 3 -6.81 -13.37 -9.12
CA ASP A 3 -6.79 -11.90 -9.18
C ASP A 3 -6.28 -11.29 -7.87
N VAL A 4 -6.50 -11.97 -6.74
CA VAL A 4 -6.18 -11.50 -5.38
C VAL A 4 -5.37 -12.56 -4.63
N VAL A 5 -4.27 -12.17 -3.97
CA VAL A 5 -3.45 -13.09 -3.14
C VAL A 5 -4.14 -13.43 -1.81
N PHE A 6 -4.58 -12.41 -1.09
CA PHE A 6 -5.31 -12.54 0.17
C PHE A 6 -6.73 -12.00 0.00
N PRO A 7 -7.76 -12.86 -0.07
CA PRO A 7 -9.16 -12.43 -0.13
C PRO A 7 -9.53 -11.49 1.03
N SER A 8 -10.61 -10.73 0.90
CA SER A 8 -11.07 -9.78 1.92
C SER A 8 -11.38 -10.39 3.29
N ALA A 9 -11.73 -11.68 3.33
CA ALA A 9 -11.96 -12.43 4.57
C ALA A 9 -10.65 -12.84 5.28
N SER A 10 -9.49 -12.61 4.67
CA SER A 10 -8.19 -12.91 5.30
C SER A 10 -7.95 -11.98 6.48
N THR A 11 -7.73 -12.58 7.65
CA THR A 11 -7.42 -11.90 8.91
C THR A 11 -6.12 -12.46 9.50
N GLY A 12 -5.67 -11.93 10.65
CA GLY A 12 -4.48 -12.46 11.34
C GLY A 12 -3.14 -11.85 10.90
N PHE A 13 -3.15 -10.70 10.23
CA PHE A 13 -1.92 -9.97 9.86
C PHE A 13 -1.37 -9.10 11.00
N ASN A 14 -1.90 -9.23 12.21
CA ASN A 14 -1.47 -8.48 13.39
C ASN A 14 -0.02 -8.81 13.79
N VAL A 15 0.50 -9.99 13.45
CA VAL A 15 1.90 -10.38 13.72
C VAL A 15 2.83 -10.20 12.53
N LEU A 16 2.30 -9.82 11.35
CA LEU A 16 3.07 -9.70 10.13
C LEU A 16 4.04 -8.53 10.23
N GLN A 17 5.35 -8.80 10.22
CA GLN A 17 6.39 -7.78 10.25
C GLN A 17 6.99 -7.50 8.88
N THR A 18 7.13 -8.52 8.05
CA THR A 18 7.70 -8.39 6.71
C THR A 18 6.75 -9.04 5.72
N PHE A 19 6.33 -8.26 4.73
CA PHE A 19 5.70 -8.80 3.55
C PHE A 19 6.69 -8.74 2.39
N TRP A 20 6.88 -9.88 1.74
CA TRP A 20 7.68 -10.01 0.53
C TRP A 20 6.89 -10.83 -0.48
N ALA A 21 6.79 -10.33 -1.70
CA ALA A 21 6.29 -11.11 -2.83
C ALA A 21 7.09 -10.79 -4.09
N SER A 22 7.32 -11.82 -4.89
CA SER A 22 7.88 -11.67 -6.22
C SER A 22 7.15 -12.50 -7.25
N ASP A 23 7.27 -12.09 -8.51
CA ASP A 23 6.87 -12.89 -9.68
C ASP A 23 5.39 -13.28 -9.66
N LEU A 24 4.54 -12.43 -9.07
CA LEU A 24 3.09 -12.57 -9.10
C LEU A 24 2.57 -12.09 -10.46
N LEU A 25 2.71 -12.95 -11.48
CA LEU A 25 2.46 -12.59 -12.88
C LEU A 25 0.99 -12.29 -13.19
N THR A 26 0.06 -12.88 -12.43
CA THR A 26 -1.39 -12.73 -12.66
C THR A 26 -2.09 -11.89 -11.61
N ALA A 27 -1.50 -11.72 -10.42
CA ALA A 27 -2.18 -11.05 -9.32
C ALA A 27 -2.33 -9.55 -9.60
N ARG A 28 -3.57 -9.06 -9.45
CA ARG A 28 -3.92 -7.65 -9.59
C ARG A 28 -3.99 -6.95 -8.23
N TRP A 29 -4.27 -7.70 -7.16
CA TRP A 29 -4.30 -7.24 -5.79
C TRP A 29 -3.49 -8.17 -4.87
N ILE A 30 -2.72 -7.61 -3.92
CA ILE A 30 -2.18 -8.43 -2.82
C ILE A 30 -3.27 -8.68 -1.78
N TRP A 31 -3.86 -7.62 -1.23
CA TRP A 31 -4.98 -7.74 -0.29
C TRP A 31 -6.28 -7.28 -0.95
N GLY A 32 -7.29 -8.14 -0.88
CA GLY A 32 -8.62 -7.86 -1.42
C GLY A 32 -9.30 -6.72 -0.69
N LYS A 33 -10.08 -5.94 -1.45
CA LYS A 33 -10.95 -4.90 -0.91
C LYS A 33 -12.06 -5.54 -0.09
N ALA A 34 -12.18 -5.19 1.18
CA ALA A 34 -13.30 -5.65 1.97
C ALA A 34 -14.60 -4.93 1.55
N SER A 35 -15.63 -5.71 1.18
CA SER A 35 -16.91 -5.19 0.67
C SER A 35 -17.91 -4.81 1.77
N TYR A 36 -17.43 -4.35 2.92
CA TYR A 36 -18.31 -4.03 4.03
C TYR A 36 -19.04 -2.71 3.78
N LYS A 37 -20.19 -2.80 3.09
CA LYS A 37 -21.21 -1.75 3.09
C LYS A 37 -21.86 -1.74 4.46
N GLY A 38 -21.45 -0.79 5.30
CA GLY A 38 -22.08 -0.53 6.59
C GLY A 38 -21.17 -0.85 7.77
N PHE A 39 -20.89 0.20 8.53
CA PHE A 39 -20.38 0.17 9.91
C PHE A 39 -19.11 -0.67 10.16
N PHE A 40 -17.94 -0.06 9.95
CA PHE A 40 -16.75 -0.46 10.70
C PHE A 40 -16.14 0.74 11.41
N SER A 41 -16.05 0.55 12.74
CA SER A 41 -15.21 1.23 13.70
C SER A 41 -14.02 1.95 13.07
N HIS A 42 -13.96 3.27 13.21
CA HIS A 42 -12.69 3.98 13.20
C HIS A 42 -11.76 3.23 14.17
N THR A 43 -10.73 2.50 13.71
CA THR A 43 -9.43 2.30 14.41
C THR A 43 -8.64 1.02 14.08
N THR A 44 -9.18 -0.01 13.42
CA THR A 44 -8.40 -1.27 13.32
C THR A 44 -7.39 -1.23 12.18
N ASN A 45 -6.17 -0.83 12.53
CA ASN A 45 -4.98 -1.06 11.72
C ASN A 45 -4.80 -2.56 11.45
N THR A 46 -5.09 -3.03 10.24
CA THR A 46 -4.92 -4.45 9.84
C THR A 46 -3.46 -4.91 9.88
N PHE A 47 -2.51 -3.97 9.76
CA PHE A 47 -1.07 -4.21 9.71
C PHE A 47 -0.32 -3.39 10.77
N PRO A 48 -0.61 -3.57 12.08
CA PRO A 48 -0.03 -2.74 13.13
C PRO A 48 1.48 -2.96 13.29
N ASN A 49 1.96 -4.18 12.96
CA ASN A 49 3.35 -4.60 13.14
C ASN A 49 4.14 -4.69 11.82
N LEU A 50 3.54 -4.34 10.68
CA LEU A 50 4.23 -4.41 9.40
C LEU A 50 5.34 -3.34 9.35
N GLN A 51 6.57 -3.80 9.20
CA GLN A 51 7.80 -3.01 9.14
C GLN A 51 8.35 -2.92 7.72
N HIS A 52 8.20 -3.97 6.93
CA HIS A 52 8.88 -4.08 5.65
C HIS A 52 7.90 -4.55 4.57
N LEU A 53 7.76 -3.77 3.50
CA LEU A 53 6.95 -4.13 2.33
C LEU A 53 7.86 -4.19 1.10
N HIS A 54 8.00 -5.40 0.55
CA HIS A 54 8.85 -5.69 -0.59
C HIS A 54 8.06 -6.34 -1.72
N LEU A 55 8.15 -5.75 -2.92
CA LEU A 55 7.54 -6.26 -4.13
C LEU A 55 8.55 -6.27 -5.27
N ARG A 56 8.58 -7.37 -6.03
CA ARG A 56 9.47 -7.51 -7.18
C ARG A 56 8.78 -8.20 -8.35
N SER A 57 8.83 -7.61 -9.53
CA SER A 57 8.39 -8.28 -10.76
C SER A 57 6.94 -8.77 -10.68
N CYS A 58 6.02 -7.93 -10.20
CA CYS A 58 4.58 -8.21 -10.20
C CYS A 58 3.90 -7.37 -11.29
N PRO A 59 3.97 -7.76 -12.57
CA PRO A 59 3.68 -6.88 -13.71
C PRO A 59 2.20 -6.45 -13.80
N ARG A 60 1.27 -7.30 -13.35
CA ARG A 60 -0.19 -7.03 -13.38
C ARG A 60 -0.73 -6.43 -12.09
N LEU A 61 0.13 -6.25 -11.08
CA LEU A 61 -0.29 -5.76 -9.77
C LEU A 61 -0.69 -4.30 -9.86
N GLN A 62 -1.93 -3.98 -9.51
CA GLN A 62 -2.49 -2.63 -9.59
C GLN A 62 -2.51 -1.95 -8.22
N PHE A 63 -2.79 -2.72 -7.16
CA PHE A 63 -2.93 -2.24 -5.79
C PHE A 63 -2.34 -3.23 -4.78
N VAL A 64 -1.75 -2.71 -3.71
CA VAL A 64 -1.10 -3.54 -2.69
C VAL A 64 -1.96 -3.64 -1.44
N VAL A 65 -2.11 -2.53 -0.70
CA VAL A 65 -2.70 -2.53 0.64
C VAL A 65 -3.91 -1.59 0.69
N PRO A 66 -5.10 -2.09 1.02
CA PRO A 66 -6.25 -1.23 1.35
C PRO A 66 -6.02 -0.49 2.68
N LEU A 67 -6.31 0.81 2.68
CA LEU A 67 -6.28 1.70 3.84
C LEU A 67 -7.55 1.50 4.67
N TYR A 68 -7.47 0.64 5.70
CA TYR A 68 -8.51 0.49 6.73
C TYR A 68 -8.37 1.49 7.89
N GLY A 69 -7.27 2.24 7.92
CA GLY A 69 -6.95 3.22 8.94
C GLY A 69 -6.02 4.31 8.42
N LEU A 70 -5.77 5.32 9.24
CA LEU A 70 -5.00 6.52 8.87
C LEU A 70 -3.53 6.47 9.33
N SER A 71 -2.98 5.27 9.56
CA SER A 71 -1.61 5.10 10.03
C SER A 71 -1.02 3.75 9.62
N PHE A 72 0.31 3.68 9.45
CA PHE A 72 1.10 2.44 9.50
C PHE A 72 2.22 2.62 10.53
N PRO A 73 1.96 2.33 11.82
CA PRO A 73 2.79 2.78 12.92
C PRO A 73 4.17 2.11 12.99
N SER A 74 4.32 0.95 12.32
CA SER A 74 5.55 0.16 12.35
C SER A 74 6.31 0.16 11.03
N LEU A 75 5.74 0.69 9.93
CA LEU A 75 6.34 0.56 8.60
C LEU A 75 7.63 1.38 8.53
N LYS A 76 8.72 0.72 8.18
CA LYS A 76 10.09 1.26 8.09
C LYS A 76 10.57 1.37 6.66
N THR A 77 10.26 0.37 5.82
CA THR A 77 10.77 0.34 4.45
C THR A 77 9.71 -0.05 3.44
N LEU A 78 9.65 0.72 2.36
CA LEU A 78 8.89 0.42 1.16
C LEU A 78 9.87 0.17 0.00
N HIS A 79 9.86 -1.02 -0.58
CA HIS A 79 10.73 -1.37 -1.70
C HIS A 79 9.93 -2.08 -2.80
N ILE A 80 9.70 -1.41 -3.92
CA ILE A 80 8.90 -1.93 -5.03
C ILE A 80 9.69 -1.78 -6.32
N ILE A 81 9.89 -2.88 -7.04
CA ILE A 81 10.64 -2.91 -8.29
C ILE A 81 9.91 -3.70 -9.38
N HIS A 82 9.91 -3.20 -10.62
CA HIS A 82 9.35 -3.87 -11.80
C HIS A 82 7.87 -4.29 -11.66
N CYS A 83 7.04 -3.48 -11.01
CA CYS A 83 5.58 -3.67 -10.97
C CYS A 83 4.91 -2.73 -11.99
N GLY A 84 4.76 -3.21 -13.22
CA GLY A 84 4.39 -2.40 -14.39
C GLY A 84 3.01 -1.74 -14.30
N ASP A 85 2.02 -2.46 -13.78
CA ASP A 85 0.64 -1.99 -13.69
C ASP A 85 0.29 -1.28 -12.38
N LEU A 86 1.26 -1.10 -11.48
CA LEU A 86 1.01 -0.56 -10.14
C LEU A 86 0.64 0.92 -10.23
N VAL A 87 -0.56 1.27 -9.77
CA VAL A 87 -1.07 2.65 -9.81
C VAL A 87 -0.91 3.34 -8.45
N HIS A 88 -1.29 2.63 -7.38
CA HIS A 88 -1.16 3.06 -5.98
C HIS A 88 -0.67 1.92 -5.10
N VAL A 89 0.17 2.24 -4.11
CA VAL A 89 0.58 1.25 -3.10
C VAL A 89 -0.52 1.09 -2.05
N PHE A 90 -0.99 2.23 -1.55
CA PHE A 90 -2.03 2.33 -0.54
C PHE A 90 -3.30 2.96 -1.12
N GLU A 91 -4.35 2.15 -1.24
CA GLU A 91 -5.66 2.53 -1.80
C GLU A 91 -6.64 2.85 -0.68
N LEU A 92 -7.41 3.94 -0.78
CA LEU A 92 -8.50 4.20 0.16
C LEU A 92 -9.61 3.16 -0.02
N ASN A 93 -9.90 2.41 1.04
CA ASN A 93 -11.03 1.50 1.06
C ASN A 93 -12.24 2.08 1.80
N MET A 94 -12.60 3.34 1.52
CA MET A 94 -13.74 4.03 2.17
C MET A 94 -14.60 4.76 1.15
N ASP A 95 -15.92 4.55 1.19
CA ASP A 95 -16.92 5.37 0.50
C ASP A 95 -17.29 6.55 1.41
N TYR A 96 -16.48 7.62 1.45
CA TYR A 96 -16.88 8.89 2.07
C TYR A 96 -17.15 9.94 0.99
N PRO A 97 -18.34 10.58 0.95
CA PRO A 97 -18.69 11.49 -0.15
C PRO A 97 -17.98 12.84 -0.19
N GLU A 98 -17.44 13.39 0.92
CA GLU A 98 -17.19 14.85 0.96
C GLU A 98 -15.86 15.36 1.60
N GLU A 99 -15.01 14.53 2.22
CA GLU A 99 -13.81 15.04 2.94
C GLU A 99 -12.48 14.34 2.58
N VAL A 100 -12.32 13.85 1.35
CA VAL A 100 -11.05 13.24 0.90
C VAL A 100 -9.87 14.23 0.94
N THR A 101 -10.15 15.54 0.87
CA THR A 101 -9.12 16.59 0.81
C THR A 101 -8.39 16.83 2.13
N THR A 102 -8.95 16.45 3.28
CA THR A 102 -8.33 16.64 4.62
C THR A 102 -7.70 15.37 5.18
N LEU A 103 -7.98 14.20 4.57
CA LEU A 103 -7.45 12.93 5.03
C LEU A 103 -5.94 12.81 4.77
N SER A 104 -5.23 12.30 5.77
CA SER A 104 -3.82 11.97 5.66
C SER A 104 -3.50 10.65 6.35
N VAL A 105 -2.54 9.91 5.82
CA VAL A 105 -2.03 8.67 6.41
C VAL A 105 -0.65 8.94 7.01
N ARG A 106 -0.47 8.52 8.25
CA ARG A 106 0.78 8.68 9.00
C ARG A 106 1.68 7.45 8.90
N PHE A 107 2.95 7.68 8.64
CA PHE A 107 4.01 6.66 8.61
C PHE A 107 5.14 7.09 9.57
N PRO A 108 4.93 7.01 10.89
CA PRO A 108 5.83 7.61 11.87
C PRO A 108 7.23 7.00 11.91
N LYS A 109 7.41 5.77 11.40
CA LYS A 109 8.69 5.04 11.41
C LYS A 109 9.27 4.78 10.02
N LEU A 110 8.65 5.31 8.95
CA LEU A 110 9.07 5.03 7.59
C LEU A 110 10.34 5.82 7.29
N THR A 111 11.46 5.11 7.16
CA THR A 111 12.79 5.70 6.93
C THR A 111 13.24 5.58 5.48
N ALA A 112 12.77 4.58 4.73
CA ALA A 112 13.24 4.35 3.36
C ALA A 112 12.11 4.02 2.37
N ILE A 113 12.13 4.71 1.21
CA ILE A 113 11.27 4.43 0.05
C ILE A 113 12.15 4.19 -1.18
N HIS A 114 12.11 2.98 -1.72
CA HIS A 114 12.84 2.58 -2.93
C HIS A 114 11.85 2.11 -4.00
N LEU A 115 11.75 2.87 -5.09
CA LEU A 115 10.83 2.64 -6.20
C LEU A 115 11.64 2.55 -7.50
N HIS A 116 11.51 1.44 -8.23
CA HIS A 116 12.25 1.22 -9.47
C HIS A 116 11.34 0.67 -10.56
N ASP A 117 11.31 1.34 -11.71
CA ASP A 117 10.64 0.89 -12.93
C ASP A 117 9.15 0.57 -12.67
N LEU A 118 8.44 1.59 -12.19
CA LEU A 118 7.00 1.58 -11.91
C LEU A 118 6.31 2.58 -12.85
N PRO A 119 6.21 2.26 -14.16
CA PRO A 119 5.81 3.24 -15.18
C PRO A 119 4.38 3.75 -15.01
N LYS A 120 3.47 3.00 -14.36
CA LYS A 120 2.08 3.44 -14.10
C LYS A 120 1.85 4.01 -12.70
N LEU A 121 2.87 4.03 -11.83
CA LEU A 121 2.70 4.50 -10.46
C LEU A 121 2.46 6.00 -10.46
N GLN A 122 1.28 6.43 -10.01
CA GLN A 122 0.88 7.83 -9.97
C GLN A 122 1.13 8.48 -8.62
N LYS A 123 0.83 7.74 -7.54
CA LYS A 123 1.00 8.16 -6.15
C LYS A 123 1.30 6.95 -5.27
N ILE A 124 2.06 7.14 -4.19
CA ILE A 124 2.28 6.08 -3.18
C ILE A 124 0.97 5.81 -2.41
N CYS A 125 0.31 6.87 -1.96
CA CYS A 125 -0.99 6.82 -1.29
C CYS A 125 -1.98 7.68 -2.08
N GLU A 126 -3.25 7.28 -2.13
CA GLU A 126 -4.31 8.12 -2.73
C GLU A 126 -4.52 9.45 -1.99
N VAL A 127 -4.29 9.44 -0.67
CA VAL A 127 -4.34 10.62 0.21
C VAL A 127 -2.96 11.11 0.62
N LYS A 128 -2.91 12.28 1.24
CA LYS A 128 -1.67 12.89 1.73
C LYS A 128 -0.93 11.94 2.68
N MET A 129 0.35 11.73 2.41
CA MET A 129 1.23 10.96 3.27
C MET A 129 1.99 11.87 4.25
N VAL A 130 2.10 11.48 5.52
CA VAL A 130 2.91 12.15 6.54
C VAL A 130 3.94 11.16 7.10
N ALA A 131 5.20 11.32 6.72
CA ALA A 131 6.31 10.44 7.11
C ALA A 131 7.45 11.26 7.76
N PRO A 132 7.37 11.57 9.06
CA PRO A 132 8.32 12.48 9.73
C PRO A 132 9.73 11.90 9.91
N ALA A 133 9.87 10.57 9.85
CA ALA A 133 11.15 9.87 10.01
C ALA A 133 11.81 9.49 8.66
N LEU A 134 11.34 10.05 7.54
CA LEU A 134 11.80 9.65 6.21
C LEU A 134 13.21 10.18 5.94
N GLU A 135 14.17 9.27 5.75
CA GLU A 135 15.59 9.58 5.57
C GLU A 135 16.04 9.39 4.12
N SER A 136 15.50 8.39 3.41
CA SER A 136 15.95 8.03 2.08
C SER A 136 14.79 7.79 1.11
N ILE A 137 14.85 8.46 -0.05
CA ILE A 137 13.96 8.23 -1.18
C ILE A 137 14.83 7.95 -2.41
N LYS A 138 14.65 6.78 -3.03
CA LYS A 138 15.28 6.41 -4.29
C LYS A 138 14.20 6.08 -5.30
N ILE A 139 14.08 6.90 -6.33
CA ILE A 139 13.10 6.74 -7.40
C ILE A 139 13.84 6.66 -8.72
N ARG A 140 13.60 5.60 -9.49
CA ARG A 140 14.14 5.39 -10.83
C ARG A 140 13.06 4.79 -11.72
N GLY A 141 12.91 5.27 -12.95
CA GLY A 141 11.95 4.68 -13.90
C GLY A 141 10.46 4.79 -13.52
N CYS A 142 10.09 5.70 -12.61
CA CYS A 142 8.71 5.93 -12.16
C CYS A 142 8.17 7.23 -12.77
N TRP A 143 8.02 7.26 -14.09
CA TRP A 143 7.81 8.50 -14.86
C TRP A 143 6.45 9.16 -14.64
N ASN A 144 5.44 8.38 -14.23
CA ASN A 144 4.11 8.88 -13.90
C ASN A 144 3.96 9.27 -12.43
N LEU A 145 5.02 9.21 -11.61
CA LEU A 145 4.88 9.55 -10.19
C LEU A 145 4.82 11.08 -10.03
N HIS A 146 3.69 11.58 -9.55
CA HIS A 146 3.48 13.00 -9.25
C HIS A 146 3.42 13.26 -7.74
N ARG A 147 3.60 14.52 -7.34
CA ARG A 147 3.51 14.97 -5.95
C ARG A 147 2.08 15.09 -5.45
#